data_AF-A0A0Z8H2B7-F1
#
_entry.id   AF-A0A0Z8H2B7-F1
#
_cell.length_a   1.000
_cell.length_b   1.000
_cell.length_c   1.000
_cell.angle_alpha   90.00
_cell.angle_beta   90.00
_cell.angle_gamma   90.00
#
_symmetry.space_group_name_H-M   'P 1'
#
loop_
_entity.id
_entity.type
_entity.pdbx_description
1 polymer ?
#
loop_
_entity_poly.entity_id
_entity_poly.type
_entity_poly.pdbx_seq_one_letter_code
_entity_poly.pdbx_strand_id
1 'polypeptide(L)'
;MFNYRDFIEELREFVEQDDRHGWNGHNVDYDGFRNTYGEEVLDFYGVDYQNSEQSIEELLDSIKVPSGIMNEFADPEFPEEFKMYSK
;
A
#
# COMPACT_ATOMS: atom_id res chain seq x y z
N MET A 1 9.11 18.07 -1.49
CA MET A 1 9.70 17.12 -2.45
C MET A 1 9.74 15.80 -1.71
N PHE A 2 8.80 14.93 -2.04
CA PHE A 2 8.54 13.71 -1.28
C PHE A 2 9.66 12.69 -1.52
N ASN A 3 9.99 11.90 -0.50
CA ASN A 3 11.15 11.00 -0.46
C ASN A 3 10.64 9.56 -0.36
N TYR A 4 11.10 8.67 -1.25
CA TYR A 4 10.74 7.24 -1.24
C TYR A 4 10.98 6.58 0.12
N ARG A 5 11.99 7.04 0.86
CA ARG A 5 12.23 6.57 2.22
C ARG A 5 11.12 6.99 3.18
N ASP A 6 10.60 8.21 3.04
CA ASP A 6 9.52 8.73 3.86
C ASP A 6 8.23 7.95 3.55
N PHE A 7 7.97 7.61 2.28
CA PHE A 7 6.86 6.73 1.88
C PHE A 7 6.93 5.33 2.52
N ILE A 8 8.12 4.70 2.48
CA ILE A 8 8.32 3.38 3.09
C ILE A 8 8.25 3.47 4.62
N GLU A 9 8.71 4.58 5.22
CA GLU A 9 8.55 4.84 6.65
C GLU A 9 7.08 5.06 7.02
N GLU A 10 6.29 5.78 6.22
CA GLU A 10 4.84 5.97 6.41
C GLU A 10 4.05 4.65 6.25
N LEU A 11 4.39 3.83 5.25
CA LEU A 11 3.80 2.50 5.08
C LEU A 11 4.12 1.59 6.27
N ARG A 12 5.37 1.64 6.74
CA ARG A 12 5.80 0.91 7.93
C ARG A 12 5.06 1.40 9.18
N GLU A 13 4.92 2.71 9.37
CA GLU A 13 4.19 3.31 10.49
C GLU A 13 2.71 2.95 10.45
N PHE A 14 2.06 2.98 9.28
CA PHE A 14 0.66 2.56 9.11
C PHE A 14 0.47 1.13 9.59
N VAL A 15 1.40 0.23 9.23
CA VAL A 15 1.29 -1.19 9.58
C VAL A 15 1.67 -1.46 11.03
N GLU A 16 2.67 -0.76 11.57
CA GLU A 16 3.02 -0.83 13.00
C GLU A 16 1.89 -0.24 13.88
N GLN A 17 1.14 0.75 13.39
CA GLN A 17 0.01 1.39 14.09
C GLN A 17 -1.34 0.72 13.83
N ASP A 18 -1.48 -0.12 12.80
CA ASP A 18 -2.67 -0.94 12.60
C ASP A 18 -2.72 -2.02 13.69
N ASP A 19 -3.23 -1.59 14.85
CA ASP A 19 -3.47 -2.37 16.07
C ASP A 19 -4.55 -3.47 15.82
N ARG A 20 -5.03 -3.63 14.57
CA ARG A 20 -5.76 -4.82 14.09
C ARG A 20 -4.82 -5.96 13.69
N HIS A 21 -3.63 -6.01 14.29
CA HIS A 21 -2.89 -7.25 14.58
C HIS A 21 -3.75 -8.34 15.29
N GLY A 22 -5.00 -8.05 15.63
CA GLY A 22 -6.06 -9.02 15.87
C GLY A 22 -6.55 -9.72 14.60
N TRP A 23 -5.75 -10.65 14.07
CA TRP A 23 -6.11 -11.95 13.47
C TRP A 23 -4.82 -12.55 12.89
N ASN A 24 -4.08 -13.33 13.70
CA ASN A 24 -2.87 -14.07 13.28
C ASN A 24 -1.68 -13.21 12.76
N GLY A 25 -1.48 -12.01 13.31
CA GLY A 25 -0.16 -11.39 13.43
C GLY A 25 0.49 -10.76 12.19
N HIS A 26 -0.06 -10.92 10.97
CA HIS A 26 0.55 -10.38 9.74
C HIS A 26 -0.47 -10.01 8.64
N ASN A 27 -1.73 -9.81 8.99
CA ASN A 27 -2.76 -9.38 8.03
C ASN A 27 -2.88 -7.85 8.06
N VAL A 28 -2.60 -7.21 6.93
CA VAL A 28 -2.60 -5.76 6.76
C VAL A 28 -3.83 -5.33 5.98
N ASP A 29 -4.52 -4.28 6.45
CA ASP A 29 -5.66 -3.68 5.77
C ASP A 29 -5.19 -2.73 4.66
N TYR A 30 -4.94 -3.30 3.48
CA TYR A 30 -4.52 -2.53 2.32
C TYR A 30 -5.66 -1.70 1.72
N ASP A 31 -6.92 -2.02 1.99
CA ASP A 31 -8.03 -1.12 1.62
C ASP A 31 -7.96 0.17 2.44
N GLY A 32 -7.67 0.07 3.74
CA GLY A 32 -7.39 1.22 4.60
C GLY A 32 -6.18 2.04 4.11
N PHE A 33 -5.10 1.36 3.73
CA PHE A 33 -3.91 2.00 3.16
C PHE A 33 -4.24 2.75 1.86
N ARG A 34 -4.91 2.11 0.89
CA ARG A 34 -5.32 2.71 -0.38
C ARG A 34 -6.19 3.95 -0.19
N ASN A 35 -7.12 3.90 0.76
CA ASN A 35 -7.98 5.04 1.07
C ASN A 35 -7.22 6.22 1.69
N THR A 36 -6.12 5.95 2.41
CA THR A 36 -5.38 6.98 3.15
C THR A 36 -4.25 7.58 2.32
N TYR A 37 -3.54 6.75 1.54
CA TYR A 37 -2.30 7.11 0.84
C TYR A 37 -2.36 6.93 -0.67
N GLY A 38 -3.53 6.58 -1.23
CA GLY A 38 -3.66 6.22 -2.64
C GLY A 38 -3.24 7.33 -3.60
N GLU A 39 -3.55 8.59 -3.29
CA GLU A 39 -3.15 9.72 -4.12
C GLU A 39 -1.63 9.93 -4.09
N GLU A 40 -1.01 9.85 -2.91
CA GLU A 40 0.43 9.98 -2.72
C GLU A 40 1.20 8.86 -3.41
N VAL A 41 0.66 7.63 -3.40
CA VAL A 41 1.23 6.49 -4.13
C VAL A 41 1.19 6.75 -5.64
N LEU A 42 0.06 7.22 -6.17
CA LEU A 42 -0.07 7.51 -7.61
C LEU A 42 0.88 8.63 -8.05
N ASP A 43 0.99 9.71 -7.28
CA ASP A 43 1.94 10.80 -7.54
C ASP A 43 3.39 10.29 -7.51
N PHE A 44 3.73 9.42 -6.55
CA PHE A 44 5.06 8.79 -6.47
C PHE A 44 5.40 7.97 -7.72
N TYR A 45 4.46 7.17 -8.23
CA TYR A 45 4.65 6.41 -9.47
C TYR A 45 4.51 7.28 -10.74
N GLY A 46 4.28 8.59 -10.59
CA GLY A 46 4.11 9.53 -11.70
C GLY A 46 2.83 9.29 -12.50
N VAL A 47 1.83 8.69 -11.87
CA VAL A 47 0.52 8.44 -12.47
C VAL A 47 -0.35 9.69 -12.30
N ASP A 48 -0.68 10.34 -13.41
CA ASP A 48 -1.60 11.49 -13.41
C ASP A 48 -3.04 11.00 -13.15
N TYR A 49 -3.43 11.03 -11.88
CA TYR A 49 -4.78 10.67 -11.45
C TYR A 49 -5.78 11.85 -11.57
N GLN A 50 -5.30 13.10 -11.61
CA GLN A 50 -6.15 14.29 -11.61
C GLN A 50 -6.86 14.50 -12.96
N ASN A 51 -6.24 14.09 -14.06
CA ASN A 51 -6.80 14.16 -15.41
C ASN A 51 -7.23 12.78 -15.95
N SER A 52 -7.21 11.74 -15.13
CA SER A 52 -7.58 10.39 -15.53
C SER A 52 -9.10 10.20 -15.59
N GLU A 53 -9.58 9.40 -16.53
CA GLU A 53 -10.96 8.89 -16.54
C GLU A 53 -11.16 7.67 -15.63
N GLN A 54 -10.06 7.08 -15.13
CA GLN A 54 -10.07 5.93 -14.22
C GLN A 54 -10.15 6.40 -12.76
N SER A 55 -10.80 5.61 -11.92
CA SER A 55 -10.79 5.83 -10.47
C SER A 55 -9.40 5.62 -9.87
N ILE A 56 -9.15 6.22 -8.71
CA ILE A 56 -7.91 6.00 -7.94
C ILE A 56 -7.69 4.50 -7.70
N GLU A 57 -8.74 3.74 -7.36
CA GLU A 57 -8.64 2.30 -7.16
C GLU A 57 -8.15 1.55 -8.42
N GLU A 58 -8.72 1.85 -9.59
CA GLU A 58 -8.30 1.24 -10.85
C GLU A 58 -6.86 1.60 -11.23
N LEU A 59 -6.44 2.82 -10.92
CA LEU A 59 -5.06 3.27 -11.13
C LEU A 59 -4.10 2.55 -10.18
N LEU A 60 -4.46 2.40 -8.91
CA LEU A 60 -3.67 1.65 -7.92
C LEU A 60 -3.56 0.17 -8.28
N ASP A 61 -4.63 -0.43 -8.82
CA ASP A 61 -4.58 -1.79 -9.36
C ASP A 61 -3.63 -1.90 -10.55
N SER A 62 -3.57 -0.88 -11.42
CA SER A 62 -2.70 -0.86 -12.60
C SER A 62 -1.20 -0.92 -12.25
N ILE A 63 -0.83 -0.35 -11.11
CA ILE A 63 0.53 -0.40 -10.54
C ILE A 63 0.68 -1.47 -9.45
N LYS A 64 -0.32 -2.36 -9.32
CA LYS A 64 -0.33 -3.51 -8.42
C LYS A 64 -0.18 -3.17 -6.94
N VAL A 65 -0.71 -2.05 -6.46
CA VAL A 65 -0.85 -1.86 -5.00
C VAL A 65 -1.72 -3.00 -4.46
N PRO A 66 -1.44 -3.65 -3.32
CA PRO A 66 -2.31 -4.68 -2.76
C PRO A 66 -3.69 -4.12 -2.35
N SER A 67 -4.76 -4.93 -2.36
CA SER A 67 -6.10 -4.60 -1.84
C SER A 67 -6.59 -5.64 -0.84
N GLY A 68 -7.54 -5.23 0.00
CA GLY A 68 -8.15 -6.09 0.99
C GLY A 68 -7.29 -6.29 2.22
N ILE A 69 -7.68 -7.29 3.01
CA ILE A 69 -6.89 -7.76 4.14
C ILE A 69 -5.95 -8.85 3.63
N MET A 70 -4.66 -8.55 3.49
CA MET A 70 -3.67 -9.47 2.93
C MET A 70 -2.49 -9.71 3.87
N ASN A 71 -1.91 -10.90 3.74
CA ASN A 71 -0.65 -11.29 4.36
C ASN A 71 0.38 -11.58 3.26
N GLU A 72 1.43 -10.77 3.20
CA GLU A 72 2.51 -10.91 2.22
C GLU A 72 3.22 -12.27 2.25
N PHE A 73 3.23 -12.95 3.41
CA PHE A 73 3.85 -14.27 3.56
C PHE A 73 2.97 -15.40 3.01
N ALA A 74 1.69 -15.13 2.80
CA ALA A 74 0.74 -16.09 2.23
C ALA A 74 0.64 -15.96 0.70
N ASP A 75 1.07 -14.83 0.12
CA ASP A 75 0.99 -14.55 -1.31
C ASP A 75 2.39 -14.50 -1.96
N PRO A 76 2.77 -15.52 -2.77
CA PRO A 76 4.06 -15.51 -3.45
C PRO A 76 4.19 -14.43 -4.53
N GLU A 77 3.06 -13.88 -5.02
CA GLU A 77 3.02 -12.80 -6.02
C GLU A 77 2.92 -11.42 -5.37
N PHE A 78 3.04 -11.34 -4.04
CA PHE A 78 2.96 -10.07 -3.33
C PHE A 78 4.00 -9.07 -3.86
N PRO A 79 3.62 -7.82 -4.16
CA PRO A 79 4.53 -6.79 -4.67
C PRO A 79 5.73 -6.56 -3.73
N GLU A 80 6.96 -6.64 -4.26
CA GLU A 80 8.20 -6.53 -3.47
C GLU A 80 8.32 -5.18 -2.76
N GLU A 81 7.85 -4.11 -3.38
CA GLU A 81 7.87 -2.75 -2.84
C GLU A 81 6.98 -2.58 -1.60
N PHE A 82 5.98 -3.46 -1.48
CA PHE A 82 5.05 -3.49 -0.35
C PHE A 82 5.41 -4.60 0.64
N LYS A 83 6.42 -5.43 0.34
CA LYS A 83 6.93 -6.41 1.29
C LYS A 83 7.61 -5.70 2.45
N MET A 84 7.10 -5.91 3.64
CA MET A 84 7.75 -5.49 4.86
C MET A 84 8.92 -6.43 5.10
N TYR A 85 10.12 -5.87 5.18
CA TYR A 85 11.34 -6.63 5.49
C TYR A 85 11.33 -7.08 6.96
N SER A 86 10.39 -7.96 7.31
CA SER A 86 10.28 -8.65 8.58
C SER A 86 11.20 -9.88 8.54
N LYS A 87 12.21 -9.88 9.40
CA LYS A 87 12.95 -11.07 9.82
C LYS A 87 12.76 -11.26 11.31
#